data_AF-A0A7U5MJE9-F1
#
_entry.id   AF-A0A7U5MJE9-F1
#
_cell.length_a   1.000
_cell.length_b   1.000
_cell.length_c   1.000
_cell.angle_alpha   90.00
_cell.angle_beta   90.00
_cell.angle_gamma   90.00
#
_symmetry.space_group_name_H-M   'P 1'
#
loop_
_entity.id
_entity.type
_entity.pdbx_description
1 polymer ?
#
loop_
_entity_poly.entity_id
_entity_poly.type
_entity_poly.pdbx_seq_one_letter_code
_entity_poly.pdbx_strand_id
1 'polypeptide(L)' 'MRLTFTNDRAMYHPMHLHGHTFAVARPDGAGPRKDTVIVLPGQSMALDFDSDNPGQWFTHCHNDYHMAAGMATVVSYRT' A
#
# COMPACT_ATOMS: atom_id res chain seq x y z
N MET A 1 -11.35 -0.87 5.26
CA MET A 1 -10.67 -2.16 4.96
C MET A 1 -9.21 -2.09 5.38
N ARG A 2 -8.57 -3.24 5.63
CA ARG A 2 -7.15 -3.31 5.97
C ARG A 2 -6.35 -4.02 4.88
N LEU A 3 -5.26 -3.39 4.44
CA LEU A 3 -4.28 -3.93 3.50
C LEU A 3 -2.92 -3.99 4.20
N THR A 4 -2.18 -5.09 4.06
CA THR A 4 -0.83 -5.22 4.61
C THR A 4 0.17 -5.45 3.49
N PHE A 5 1.13 -4.55 3.35
CA PHE A 5 2.30 -4.78 2.51
C PHE A 5 3.37 -5.48 3.32
N THR A 6 3.98 -6.53 2.77
CA THR A 6 5.10 -7.26 3.40
C THR A 6 6.28 -7.25 2.45
N ASN A 7 7.44 -6.85 2.95
CA ASN A 7 8.69 -6.84 2.22
C ASN A 7 9.63 -7.91 2.77
N ASP A 8 9.73 -9.04 2.06
CA ASP A 8 10.63 -10.14 2.37
C ASP A 8 12.00 -10.00 1.67
N ARG A 9 12.26 -8.86 1.02
CA ARG A 9 13.47 -8.56 0.26
C ARG A 9 14.44 -7.67 1.06
N ALA A 10 15.66 -7.57 0.55
CA ALA A 10 16.75 -6.82 1.19
C ALA A 10 16.74 -5.30 0.92
N MET A 11 15.89 -4.82 0.00
CA MET A 11 15.78 -3.40 -0.35
C MET A 11 14.42 -2.82 0.08
N TYR A 12 14.34 -1.52 0.32
CA TYR A 12 13.06 -0.89 0.66
C TYR A 12 12.17 -0.74 -0.58
N HIS A 13 10.85 -0.80 -0.37
CA HIS A 13 9.85 -0.62 -1.41
C HIS A 13 8.83 0.45 -1.00
N PRO A 14 8.78 1.61 -1.67
CA PRO A 14 7.67 2.55 -1.49
C PRO A 14 6.43 1.95 -2.16
N MET A 15 5.39 1.59 -1.40
CA MET A 15 4.16 0.98 -1.93
C MET A 15 3.05 2.02 -1.97
N HIS A 16 2.42 2.18 -3.13
CA HIS A 16 1.37 3.14 -3.41
C HIS A 16 0.05 2.44 -3.78
N LEU A 17 -1.07 2.96 -3.28
CA LEU A 17 -2.43 2.51 -3.60
C LEU A 17 -3.18 3.64 -4.31
N HIS A 18 -3.60 3.41 -5.55
CA HIS A 18 -4.42 4.36 -6.30
C HIS A 18 -5.84 4.48 -5.73
N GLY A 19 -6.49 5.60 -6.00
CA GLY A 19 -7.90 5.84 -5.69
C GLY A 19 -8.22 6.05 -4.21
N HIS A 20 -7.22 5.95 -3.31
CA HIS A 20 -7.40 6.05 -1.88
C HIS A 20 -6.24 6.79 -1.22
N THR A 21 -6.53 7.37 -0.06
CA THR A 21 -5.52 7.57 0.99
C THR A 21 -5.83 6.59 2.13
N PHE A 22 -4.83 6.31 2.96
CA PHE A 22 -4.92 5.36 4.06
C PHE A 22 -4.23 5.89 5.30
N ALA A 23 -4.70 5.47 6.47
CA ALA A 23 -3.97 5.63 7.72
C ALA A 23 -2.96 4.48 7.85
N VAL A 24 -1.70 4.79 8.16
CA VAL A 24 -0.72 3.77 8.52
C VAL A 24 -1.05 3.23 9.91
N ALA A 25 -1.36 1.94 10.04
CA ALA A 25 -1.82 1.36 11.29
C ALA A 25 -0.81 1.60 12.43
N ARG A 26 -1.32 2.12 13.55
CA ARG A 26 -0.59 2.28 14.81
C ARG A 26 -1.44 1.77 15.97
N PRO A 27 -0.82 1.34 17.09
CA PRO A 27 -1.57 0.85 18.25
C PRO A 27 -2.56 1.87 18.84
N ASP A 28 -2.26 3.16 18.72
CA ASP A 28 -3.08 4.28 19.20
C ASP A 28 -4.16 4.74 18.19
N GLY A 29 -4.19 4.15 17.00
CA GLY A 29 -5.09 4.57 15.92
C GLY A 29 -4.72 5.90 15.24
N ALA A 30 -3.65 6.59 15.68
CA ALA A 30 -3.25 7.91 15.20
C ALA A 30 -2.11 7.85 14.17
N GLY A 31 -2.24 6.93 13.22
CA GLY A 31 -1.36 6.81 12.06
C GLY A 31 -1.36 8.04 11.14
N PRO A 32 -0.24 8.40 10.49
CA PRO A 32 -0.27 9.40 9.44
C PRO A 32 -1.16 8.92 8.29
N ARG A 33 -1.92 9.83 7.70
CA ARG A 33 -2.66 9.59 6.46
C ARG A 33 -1.72 9.79 5.27
N LYS A 34 -1.64 8.80 4.37
CA LYS A 34 -0.74 8.78 3.21
C LYS A 34 -1.42 8.07 2.02
N ASP A 35 -0.84 8.18 0.84
CA ASP A 35 -1.15 7.34 -0.32
C ASP A 35 -0.01 6.36 -0.65
N THR A 36 1.17 6.57 -0.07
CA THR A 36 2.39 5.82 -0.30
C THR A 36 3.12 5.60 1.02
N VAL A 37 3.60 4.38 1.27
CA VAL A 37 4.38 4.02 2.46
C VAL A 37 5.66 3.31 2.08
N ILE A 38 6.77 3.63 2.74
CA ILE A 38 8.01 2.87 2.60
C ILE A 38 7.90 1.61 3.46
N VAL A 39 8.05 0.45 2.83
CA VAL A 39 8.19 -0.84 3.52
C VAL A 39 9.66 -1.21 3.54
N LEU A 40 10.28 -1.12 4.71
CA LEU A 40 11.71 -1.45 4.88
C LEU A 40 11.95 -2.96 4.75
N PRO A 41 13.22 -3.39 4.53
CA PRO A 41 13.57 -4.80 4.45
C PRO A 41 13.10 -5.61 5.66
N GLY A 42 12.47 -6.76 5.41
CA GLY A 42 11.98 -7.67 6.45
C GLY A 42 10.79 -7.15 7.27
N GLN A 43 10.14 -6.05 6.84
CA GLN A 43 9.03 -5.43 7.56
C GLN A 43 7.68 -5.62 6.85
N SER A 44 6.61 -5.48 7.63
CA SER A 44 5.25 -5.36 7.13
C SER A 44 4.62 -4.06 7.59
N MET A 45 3.87 -3.42 6.70
CA MET A 45 3.11 -2.19 6.97
C MET A 45 1.62 -2.47 6.76
N ALA A 46 0.84 -2.42 7.82
CA ALA A 46 -0.62 -2.48 7.77
C ALA A 46 -1.21 -1.08 7.56
N LEU A 47 -2.21 -0.98 6.69
CA LEU A 47 -2.82 0.25 6.24
C LEU A 47 -4.34 0.11 6.31
N ASP A 48 -5.01 1.11 6.86
CA ASP A 48 -6.46 1.18 6.92
C ASP A 48 -6.97 2.25 5.94
N PHE A 49 -7.81 1.83 5.00
CA PHE A 49 -8.41 2.72 4.01
C PHE A 49 -9.93 2.57 3.98
N ASP A 50 -10.62 3.66 3.66
CA ASP A 50 -12.07 3.67 3.46
C ASP A 50 -12.38 3.02 2.11
N SER A 51 -13.22 1.99 2.07
CA SER A 51 -13.59 1.31 0.82
C SER A 51 -14.84 1.92 0.20
N ASP A 52 -14.79 3.24 -0.01
CA ASP A 52 -15.89 4.07 -0.48
C ASP A 52 -15.81 4.43 -1.97
N ASN A 53 -14.77 3.96 -2.65
CA ASN A 53 -14.49 4.18 -4.07
C ASN A 53 -14.42 2.84 -4.84
N PRO A 54 -15.57 2.16 -5.08
CA PRO A 54 -15.59 0.84 -5.72
C PRO A 54 -15.00 0.88 -7.13
N GLY A 55 -14.18 -0.11 -7.45
CA GLY A 55 -13.43 -0.12 -8.71
C GLY A 55 -12.26 -1.08 -8.70
N GLN A 56 -11.33 -0.82 -9.63
CA GLN A 56 -10.07 -1.53 -9.77
C GLN A 56 -8.94 -0.51 -9.63
N TRP A 57 -8.10 -0.69 -8.62
CA TRP A 57 -7.11 0.31 -8.23
C TRP A 57 -5.71 -0.26 -8.33
N PHE A 58 -4.94 0.35 -9.22
CA PHE A 58 -3.54 0.00 -9.41
C PHE A 58 -2.77 0.20 -8.11
N THR A 59 -2.00 -0.80 -7.72
CA THR A 59 -1.24 -0.81 -6.48
C THR A 59 0.15 -1.27 -6.80
N HIS A 60 1.16 -0.44 -6.57
CA HIS A 60 2.49 -0.71 -7.10
C HIS A 60 3.61 -0.14 -6.24
N CYS A 61 4.82 -0.60 -6.51
CA CYS A 61 6.00 0.05 -6.00
C CYS A 61 6.17 1.41 -6.70
N HIS A 62 6.29 2.49 -5.94
CA HIS A 62 6.61 3.84 -6.42
C HIS A 62 8.12 4.03 -6.71
N ASN A 63 8.75 2.94 -7.14
CA ASN A 63 10.04 2.93 -7.81
C ASN A 63 9.76 2.41 -9.22
N ASP A 64 9.93 3.29 -10.22
CA ASP A 64 9.50 3.06 -11.59
C ASP A 64 10.13 1.81 -12.21
N TYR A 65 11.39 1.51 -11.87
CA TYR A 65 12.07 0.31 -12.35
C TYR A 65 11.40 -0.97 -11.83
N HIS A 66 11.02 -0.99 -10.54
CA HIS A 66 10.32 -2.15 -9.97
C HIS A 66 8.90 -2.28 -10.48
N MET A 67 8.17 -1.17 -10.62
CA MET A 67 6.84 -1.17 -11.22
C MET A 67 6.89 -1.75 -12.63
N ALA A 68 7.80 -1.24 -13.48
CA ALA A 68 7.98 -1.72 -14.85
C ALA A 68 8.42 -3.19 -14.91
N ALA A 69 9.17 -3.67 -13.92
CA ALA A 69 9.54 -5.07 -13.77
C ALA A 69 8.43 -5.97 -13.20
N GLY A 70 7.23 -5.43 -12.92
CA GLY A 70 6.05 -6.20 -12.52
C GLY A 70 5.73 -6.18 -11.03
N MET A 71 6.38 -5.32 -10.22
CA MET A 71 6.02 -5.11 -8.81
C MET A 71 4.76 -4.25 -8.69
N ALA A 72 3.65 -4.80 -9.18
CA ALA A 72 2.35 -4.17 -9.21
C ALA A 72 1.25 -5.22 -9.14
N THR A 73 0.08 -4.78 -8.67
CA THR A 73 -1.14 -5.57 -8.60
C THR A 73 -2.35 -4.63 -8.68
N VAL A 74 -3.55 -5.21 -8.63
CA VAL A 74 -4.81 -4.46 -8.62
C VAL A 74 -5.61 -4.84 -7.38
N VAL A 75 -5.98 -3.85 -6.59
CA VAL A 75 -7.00 -4.00 -5.54
C VAL A 75 -8.36 -3.76 -6.17
N SER A 76 -9.20 -4.79 -6.19
CA SER A 76 -10.55 -4.72 -6.79
C SER A 76 -11.62 -4.97 -5.74
N TYR A 77 -12.62 -4.10 -5.68
CA TYR A 77 -13.78 -4.32 -4.83
C TYR A 77 -15.05 -3.70 -5.43
N ARG A 78 -16.20 -4.26 -5.04
CA ARG A 78 -17.54 -3.80 -5.39
C ARG A 78 -18.34 -3.62 -4.09
N THR A 79 -19.34 -2.73 -4.13
CA THR A 79 -20.33 -2.55 -3.06
C THR A 79 -21.36 -3.65 -3.07
#